data_AF-A0A847K3N7-F1
#
_entry.id   AF-A0A847K3N7-F1
#
_cell.length_a   1.000
_cell.length_b   1.000
_cell.length_c   1.000
_cell.angle_alpha   90.00
_cell.angle_beta   90.00
_cell.angle_gamma   90.00
#
_symmetry.space_group_name_H-M   'P 1'
#
loop_
_entity.id
_entity.type
_entity.pdbx_description
1 polymer ?
#
loop_
_entity_poly.entity_id
_entity_poly.type
_entity_poly.pdbx_seq_one_letter_code
_entity_poly.pdbx_strand_id
1 'polypeptide(L)'
;MRGKLRSMVAAHRERTAADIATERRSLEEARRLTLSVIGSAPVRAYLFGSRAVGAEQRYSDIDVALEAAEGSVDPLIISTLRETLE
;
A
#
# COMPACT_ATOMS: atom_id res chain seq x y z
N MET A 1 4.32 9.51 -39.90
CA MET A 1 3.68 8.87 -38.73
C MET A 1 4.57 7.82 -38.03
N ARG A 2 5.91 7.97 -37.98
CA ARG A 2 6.82 7.00 -37.32
C ARG A 2 7.16 7.33 -35.85
N GLY A 3 6.69 8.47 -35.34
CA GLY A 3 6.97 8.95 -33.98
C GLY A 3 6.03 8.41 -32.89
N LYS A 4 4.82 7.97 -33.24
CA LYS A 4 3.84 7.44 -32.26
C LYS A 4 4.06 5.98 -31.87
N LEU A 5 4.80 5.21 -32.67
CA LEU A 5 5.00 3.78 -32.44
C LEU A 5 6.14 3.49 -31.44
N ARG A 6 7.04 4.45 -31.18
CA ARG A 6 8.12 4.30 -30.17
C ARG A 6 7.71 4.72 -28.77
N SER A 7 6.68 5.55 -28.61
CA SER A 7 6.25 6.04 -27.28
C SER A 7 5.26 5.12 -26.57
N MET A 8 4.63 4.18 -27.28
CA MET A 8 3.71 3.20 -26.69
C MET A 8 4.42 1.93 -26.16
N VAL A 9 5.73 1.79 -26.41
CA VAL A 9 6.52 0.62 -25.97
C VAL A 9 7.09 0.80 -24.55
N ALA A 10 6.83 1.94 -23.90
CA ALA A 10 7.45 2.31 -22.62
C ALA A 10 6.60 2.03 -21.37
N ALA A 11 5.41 1.41 -21.48
CA ALA A 11 4.46 1.29 -20.36
C ALA A 11 4.57 -0.02 -19.56
N HIS A 12 5.49 -0.92 -19.89
CA HIS A 12 5.74 -2.13 -19.11
C HIS A 12 7.23 -2.46 -19.13
N ARG A 13 8.04 -1.64 -18.44
CA ARG A 13 9.37 -2.10 -18.07
C ARG A 13 9.18 -3.20 -17.04
N GLU A 14 9.71 -4.39 -17.32
CA GLU A 14 9.73 -5.51 -16.37
C GLU A 14 10.29 -5.04 -15.03
N ARG A 15 9.57 -5.34 -13.94
CA ARG A 15 10.03 -5.01 -12.58
C ARG A 15 11.31 -5.76 -12.31
N THR A 16 12.34 -5.09 -11.82
CA THR A 16 13.59 -5.79 -11.49
C THR A 16 13.40 -6.63 -10.23
N ALA A 17 14.26 -7.64 -10.02
CA ALA A 17 14.27 -8.41 -8.77
C ALA A 17 14.48 -7.51 -7.54
N ALA A 18 15.25 -6.42 -7.69
CA ALA A 18 15.45 -5.43 -6.65
C ALA A 18 14.19 -4.61 -6.36
N ASP A 19 13.41 -4.24 -7.39
CA ASP A 19 12.12 -3.56 -7.20
C ASP A 19 11.14 -4.46 -6.46
N ILE A 20 11.03 -5.74 -6.84
CA ILE A 20 10.15 -6.74 -6.20
C ILE A 20 10.54 -6.95 -4.72
N ALA A 21 11.83 -7.11 -4.45
CA ALA A 21 12.32 -7.28 -3.09
C ALA A 21 12.06 -6.04 -2.23
N THR A 22 12.17 -4.86 -2.81
CA THR A 22 11.89 -3.58 -2.12
C THR A 22 10.40 -3.44 -1.82
N GLU A 23 9.55 -3.69 -2.81
CA GLU A 23 8.10 -3.72 -2.63
C GLU A 23 7.67 -4.67 -1.51
N ARG A 24 8.19 -5.90 -1.52
CA ARG A 24 7.85 -6.88 -0.48
C ARG A 24 8.21 -6.37 0.91
N ARG A 25 9.41 -5.78 1.06
CA ARG A 25 9.83 -5.19 2.35
C ARG A 25 8.93 -4.02 2.76
N SER A 26 8.54 -3.15 1.82
CA SER A 26 7.64 -2.04 2.11
C SER A 26 6.25 -2.52 2.57
N LEU A 27 5.70 -3.56 1.93
CA LEU A 27 4.42 -4.16 2.33
C LEU A 27 4.50 -4.85 3.71
N GLU A 28 5.59 -5.60 3.96
CA GLU A 28 5.85 -6.23 5.25
C GLU A 28 5.96 -5.20 6.37
N GLU A 29 6.65 -4.08 6.11
CA GLU A 29 6.83 -3.01 7.08
C GLU A 29 5.54 -2.23 7.34
N ALA A 30 4.80 -1.86 6.28
CA ALA A 30 3.48 -1.25 6.44
C ALA A 30 2.55 -2.14 7.27
N ARG A 31 2.52 -3.45 6.98
CA ARG A 31 1.77 -4.42 7.77
C ARG A 31 2.23 -4.45 9.23
N ARG A 32 3.54 -4.48 9.49
CA ARG A 32 4.09 -4.51 10.85
C ARG A 32 3.69 -3.26 11.64
N LEU A 33 3.84 -2.08 11.05
CA LEU A 33 3.48 -0.80 11.66
C LEU A 33 1.97 -0.73 11.92
N THR A 34 1.14 -1.07 10.94
CA THR A 34 -0.32 -1.09 11.13
C THR A 34 -0.73 -2.02 12.26
N LEU A 35 -0.24 -3.26 12.27
CA LEU A 35 -0.57 -4.23 13.31
C LEU A 35 -0.07 -3.80 14.69
N SER A 36 1.08 -3.13 14.76
CA SER A 36 1.62 -2.59 16.01
C SER A 36 0.73 -1.50 16.61
N VAL A 37 0.09 -0.67 15.78
CA VAL A 37 -0.79 0.41 16.27
C VAL A 37 -2.18 -0.10 16.62
N ILE A 38 -2.79 -0.93 15.77
CA ILE A 38 -4.14 -1.46 16.08
C ILE A 38 -4.12 -2.42 17.28
N GLY A 39 -3.01 -3.15 17.49
CA GLY A 39 -2.85 -4.08 18.61
C GLY A 39 -4.00 -5.09 18.71
N SER A 40 -4.69 -5.08 19.85
CA SER A 40 -5.86 -5.91 20.13
C SER A 40 -7.20 -5.17 19.96
N ALA A 41 -7.20 -3.97 19.37
CA ALA A 41 -8.44 -3.24 19.11
C ALA A 41 -9.35 -4.08 18.19
N PRO A 42 -10.69 -3.96 18.32
CA PRO A 42 -11.64 -4.66 17.46
C PRO A 42 -11.72 -3.98 16.07
N VAL A 43 -10.57 -3.84 15.41
CA VAL A 43 -10.38 -3.20 14.10
C VAL A 43 -9.67 -4.19 13.20
N ARG A 44 -10.13 -4.31 11.96
CA ARG A 44 -9.50 -5.11 10.91
C ARG A 44 -8.81 -4.18 9.92
N ALA A 45 -7.64 -4.59 9.46
CA ALA A 45 -6.87 -3.87 8.44
C ALA A 45 -6.83 -4.67 7.14
N TYR A 46 -7.02 -4.00 6.01
CA TYR A 46 -6.99 -4.62 4.68
C TYR A 46 -6.17 -3.78 3.73
N LEU A 47 -5.40 -4.44 2.87
CA LEU A 47 -4.81 -3.79 1.71
C LEU A 47 -5.92 -3.45 0.72
N PHE A 48 -5.94 -2.22 0.23
CA PHE A 48 -6.84 -1.81 -0.85
C PHE A 48 -6.07 -1.08 -1.96
N GLY A 49 -6.79 -0.52 -2.93
CA GLY A 49 -6.19 0.25 -4.00
C GLY A 49 -5.42 -0.59 -5.02
N SER A 50 -4.50 0.06 -5.73
CA SER A 50 -3.82 -0.51 -6.90
C SER A 50 -3.05 -1.79 -6.58
N ARG A 51 -2.38 -1.85 -5.42
CA ARG A 51 -1.61 -3.00 -4.95
C ARG A 51 -2.46 -4.20 -4.56
N ALA A 52 -3.70 -3.97 -4.10
CA ALA A 52 -4.61 -5.07 -3.78
C ALA A 52 -5.09 -5.83 -5.01
N VAL A 53 -5.09 -5.18 -6.19
CA VAL A 53 -5.59 -5.75 -7.46
C VAL A 53 -4.48 -6.06 -8.46
N GLY A 54 -3.21 -5.87 -8.10
CA GLY A 54 -2.06 -6.09 -8.99
C GLY A 54 -1.94 -5.05 -10.11
N ALA A 55 -2.52 -3.86 -9.93
CA ALA A 55 -2.48 -2.76 -10.89
C ALA A 55 -1.51 -1.63 -10.46
N GLU A 56 -0.62 -1.91 -9.52
CA GLU A 56 0.36 -0.96 -9.02
C GLU A 56 1.43 -0.62 -10.06
N GLN A 57 1.92 0.61 -9.98
CA GLN A 57 3.10 1.09 -10.70
C GLN A 57 4.28 1.22 -9.73
N ARG A 58 5.47 1.48 -10.28
CA ARG A 58 6.74 1.52 -9.52
C ARG A 58 6.69 2.41 -8.26
N TYR A 59 5.92 3.49 -8.31
CA TYR A 59 5.79 4.47 -7.21
C TYR A 59 4.37 4.54 -6.68
N SER A 60 3.55 3.51 -6.90
CA SER A 60 2.24 3.45 -6.28
C SER A 60 2.38 3.32 -4.77
N ASP A 61 1.57 4.11 -4.07
CA ASP A 61 1.47 4.10 -2.62
C ASP A 61 0.92 2.75 -2.10
N ILE A 62 1.02 2.56 -0.78
CA ILE A 62 0.43 1.42 -0.08
C ILE A 62 -0.80 1.92 0.67
N ASP A 63 -1.96 1.50 0.20
CA ASP A 63 -3.25 1.91 0.74
C ASP A 63 -3.76 0.88 1.75
N VAL A 64 -3.95 1.28 3.01
CA VAL A 64 -4.48 0.42 4.08
C VAL A 64 -5.82 0.97 4.57
N ALA A 65 -6.86 0.15 4.49
CA ALA A 65 -8.19 0.46 5.00
C ALA A 65 -8.36 -0.15 6.39
N LEU A 66 -9.09 0.55 7.26
CA LEU A 66 -9.44 0.10 8.60
C LEU A 66 -10.95 -0.01 8.74
N GLU A 67 -11.40 -1.12 9.31
CA GLU A 67 -12.81 -1.41 9.57
C GLU A 67 -12.97 -1.72 11.06
N ALA A 68 -13.77 -0.92 11.76
CA ALA A 68 -14.16 -1.23 13.13
C ALA A 68 -15.24 -2.32 13.14
N ALA A 69 -15.21 -3.21 14.14
CA ALA A 69 -16.25 -4.23 14.30
C ALA A 69 -17.64 -3.60 14.50
N GLU A 70 -17.69 -2.45 15.17
CA GLU A 70 -18.89 -1.65 15.37
C GLU A 70 -18.55 -0.15 15.33
N GLY A 71 -19.44 0.66 14.77
CA GLY A 71 -19.27 2.11 14.74
C GLY A 71 -18.11 2.59 13.88
N SER A 72 -17.35 3.56 14.39
CA SER A 72 -16.19 4.15 13.71
C SER A 72 -14.88 3.71 14.35
N VAL A 73 -13.80 3.69 13.57
CA VAL A 73 -12.45 3.49 14.10
C VAL A 73 -12.13 4.62 15.08
N ASP A 74 -11.56 4.26 16.23
CA ASP A 74 -11.13 5.23 17.24
C ASP A 74 -10.19 6.28 16.61
N PRO A 75 -10.50 7.59 16.72
CA PRO A 75 -9.65 8.65 16.22
C PRO A 75 -8.20 8.57 16.73
N LEU A 76 -7.96 8.02 17.92
CA LEU A 76 -6.62 7.82 18.46
C LEU A 76 -5.82 6.81 17.62
N ILE A 77 -6.46 5.72 17.17
CA ILE A 77 -5.82 4.75 16.26
C ILE A 77 -5.43 5.45 14.95
N ILE A 78 -6.31 6.30 14.43
CA ILE A 78 -6.03 7.05 13.19
C ILE A 78 -4.87 8.03 13.38
N SER A 79 -4.85 8.81 14.46
CA SER A 79 -3.76 9.76 14.72
C SER A 79 -2.43 9.06 14.93
N THR A 80 -2.40 7.98 15.71
CA THR A 80 -1.17 7.21 15.96
C THR A 80 -0.67 6.54 14.69
N LEU A 81 -1.56 5.98 13.84
CA LEU A 81 -1.15 5.42 12.56
C LEU A 81 -0.53 6.48 11.65
N ARG A 82 -1.12 7.67 11.59
CA ARG A 82 -0.59 8.78 10.81
C ARG A 82 0.83 9.15 11.28
N GLU A 83 1.01 9.39 12.57
CA GLU A 83 2.32 9.72 13.15
C GLU A 83 3.36 8.61 12.96
N THR A 84 2.93 7.34 12.91
CA THR A 84 3.82 6.19 12.74
C THR A 84 4.27 6.00 11.29
N LEU A 85 3.51 6.51 10.31
CA LEU A 85 3.77 6.35 8.87
C LEU A 85 4.42 7.58 8.23
N GLU A 86 4.45 8.73 8.92
CA GLU A 86 5.17 9.95 8.55
C GLU A 86 6.66 9.89 8.98
#